data_AF-A0A146K7T6-F1
#
_entry.id   AF-A0A146K7T6-F1
#
_cell.length_a   1.000
_cell.length_b   1.000
_cell.length_c   1.000
_cell.angle_alpha   90.00
_cell.angle_beta   90.00
_cell.angle_gamma   90.00
#
_symmetry.space_group_name_H-M   'P 1'
#
loop_
_entity.id
_entity.type
_entity.pdbx_description
1 polymer ?
#
loop_
_entity_poly.entity_id
_entity_poly.type
_entity_poly.pdbx_seq_one_letter_code
_entity_poly.pdbx_strand_id
1 'polypeptide(L)'
;RYSLTYQPLNLGAFYVKGLVLLKQKIIPEKAFKNNVYLFFVFGPQITEIHSQAFSKCQNLRKFFSQKCEKISNSAFSKCSSLSEIDLTKIIALGLNAFFQCNGLVNICFNLLENVPEYCFFDCMGLKQIVGQNLRSVAEHAFQGNVHSVNVVSNHQLPINKQYTQSKLIRFQEILIDEFTERNNLLKKLKTSQCR
;
A
#
# COMPACT_ATOMS: atom_id res chain seq x y z
N ARG A 1 -10.48 -29.86 -4.75
CA ARG A 1 -11.35 -29.37 -3.64
C ARG A 1 -10.61 -29.62 -2.33
N TYR A 2 -9.78 -28.67 -1.89
CA TYR A 2 -9.21 -28.69 -0.55
C TYR A 2 -9.55 -27.34 0.07
N SER A 3 -10.72 -27.27 0.71
CA SER A 3 -11.02 -26.21 1.65
C SER A 3 -10.14 -26.47 2.88
N LEU A 4 -8.94 -25.92 2.87
CA LEU A 4 -8.25 -25.64 4.12
C LEU A 4 -9.10 -24.57 4.80
N THR A 5 -10.07 -25.01 5.60
CA THR A 5 -10.45 -24.26 6.78
C THR A 5 -9.13 -24.02 7.51
N TYR A 6 -8.58 -22.81 7.37
CA TYR A 6 -7.44 -22.36 8.15
C TYR A 6 -7.92 -22.31 9.60
N GLN A 7 -7.96 -23.48 10.25
CA GLN A 7 -7.88 -23.52 11.69
C GLN A 7 -6.56 -22.82 12.03
N PRO A 8 -6.55 -21.92 13.02
CA PRO A 8 -5.28 -21.39 13.51
C PRO A 8 -4.42 -22.60 13.81
N LEU A 9 -3.26 -22.73 13.15
CA LEU A 9 -2.27 -23.76 13.48
C LEU A 9 -1.94 -23.55 14.96
N ASN A 10 -2.60 -24.29 15.84
CA ASN A 10 -2.41 -24.23 17.28
C ASN A 10 -1.18 -25.09 17.57
N LEU A 11 -0.01 -24.58 17.17
CA LEU A 11 1.30 -25.23 17.28
C LEU A 11 1.84 -25.24 18.73
N GLY A 12 1.01 -25.09 19.76
CA GLY A 12 1.51 -24.73 21.09
C GLY A 12 2.18 -23.35 21.04
N ALA A 13 3.07 -23.03 21.98
CA ALA A 13 3.72 -21.72 22.14
C ALA A 13 4.61 -21.22 20.96
N PHE A 14 4.40 -21.73 19.75
CA PHE A 14 5.05 -21.33 18.52
C PHE A 14 4.11 -20.49 17.66
N TYR A 15 4.18 -19.17 17.85
CA TYR A 15 3.49 -18.23 16.98
C TYR A 15 4.19 -18.13 15.62
N VAL A 16 3.44 -18.33 14.53
CA VAL A 16 3.98 -18.20 13.17
C VAL A 16 4.27 -16.73 12.87
N LYS A 17 5.56 -16.39 12.85
CA LYS A 17 6.04 -15.03 12.54
C LYS A 17 6.13 -14.74 11.04
N GLY A 18 6.16 -15.75 10.19
CA GLY A 18 6.33 -15.56 8.74
C GLY A 18 5.62 -16.62 7.93
N LEU A 19 5.03 -16.23 6.80
CA LEU A 19 4.37 -17.12 5.87
C LEU A 19 5.09 -17.14 4.52
N VAL A 20 5.40 -18.33 4.03
CA VAL A 20 6.01 -18.55 2.71
C VAL A 20 5.05 -19.41 1.88
N LEU A 21 4.39 -18.80 0.91
CA LEU A 21 3.31 -19.38 0.11
C LEU A 21 3.71 -19.45 -1.38
N LEU A 22 4.68 -20.32 -1.70
CA LEU A 22 5.33 -20.35 -3.03
C LEU A 22 4.37 -20.67 -4.19
N LYS A 23 3.34 -21.48 -3.94
CA LYS A 23 2.40 -21.95 -4.96
C LYS A 23 0.98 -21.40 -4.81
N GLN A 24 0.71 -20.66 -3.75
CA GLN A 24 -0.65 -20.20 -3.46
C GLN A 24 -1.02 -19.07 -4.42
N LYS A 25 -2.17 -19.23 -5.10
CA LYS A 25 -2.72 -18.20 -5.98
C LYS A 25 -3.73 -17.29 -5.29
N ILE A 26 -4.53 -17.85 -4.40
CA ILE A 26 -5.65 -17.14 -3.77
C ILE A 26 -5.50 -17.23 -2.26
N ILE A 27 -5.63 -16.12 -1.56
CA ILE A 27 -5.76 -16.14 -0.10
C ILE A 27 -7.26 -16.06 0.24
N PRO A 28 -7.83 -17.10 0.89
CA PRO A 28 -9.25 -17.16 1.13
C PRO A 28 -9.69 -16.14 2.18
N GLU A 29 -11.01 -15.94 2.26
CA GLU A 29 -11.61 -15.02 3.21
C GLU A 29 -11.19 -15.37 4.65
N LYS A 30 -10.84 -14.35 5.44
CA LYS A 30 -10.48 -14.47 6.87
C LYS A 30 -9.33 -15.43 7.19
N ALA A 31 -8.56 -15.91 6.21
CA ALA A 31 -7.54 -16.95 6.38
C ALA A 31 -6.54 -16.69 7.53
N PHE A 32 -6.13 -15.43 7.70
CA PHE A 32 -5.17 -14.98 8.71
C PHE A 32 -5.71 -13.83 9.56
N LYS A 33 -7.04 -13.69 9.65
CA LYS A 33 -7.67 -12.63 10.43
C LYS A 33 -7.22 -12.70 11.90
N ASN A 34 -6.94 -11.55 12.51
CA ASN A 34 -6.44 -11.38 13.88
C ASN A 34 -5.08 -12.04 14.16
N ASN A 35 -4.28 -12.36 13.13
CA ASN A 35 -2.94 -12.89 13.36
C ASN A 35 -1.96 -11.76 13.72
N VAL A 36 -1.90 -11.44 15.01
CA VAL A 36 -1.02 -10.39 15.54
C VAL A 36 0.45 -10.79 15.60
N TYR A 37 0.82 -12.05 15.33
CA TYR A 37 2.22 -12.47 15.39
C TYR A 37 2.91 -12.49 14.02
N LEU A 38 2.11 -12.45 12.95
CA LEU A 38 2.59 -12.46 11.59
C LEU A 38 3.35 -11.18 11.28
N PHE A 39 4.60 -11.32 10.86
CA PHE A 39 5.52 -10.23 10.56
C PHE A 39 5.70 -10.03 9.05
N PHE A 40 5.74 -11.12 8.29
CA PHE A 40 5.87 -11.06 6.83
C PHE A 40 5.11 -12.17 6.11
N VAL A 41 4.72 -11.87 4.87
CA VAL A 41 4.15 -12.83 3.92
C VAL A 41 4.93 -12.75 2.62
N PHE A 42 5.47 -13.88 2.18
CA PHE A 42 6.12 -14.04 0.89
C PHE A 42 5.31 -15.03 0.04
N GLY A 43 4.59 -14.52 -0.96
CA GLY A 43 3.78 -15.33 -1.86
C GLY A 43 3.84 -14.81 -3.29
N PRO A 44 4.89 -15.15 -4.06
CA PRO A 44 5.15 -14.55 -5.38
C PRO A 44 4.06 -14.84 -6.42
N GLN A 45 3.27 -15.92 -6.22
CA GLN A 45 2.23 -16.36 -7.15
C GLN A 45 0.81 -15.93 -6.74
N ILE A 46 0.64 -15.16 -5.65
CA ILE A 46 -0.67 -14.72 -5.18
C ILE A 46 -1.26 -13.73 -6.18
N THR A 47 -2.39 -14.07 -6.79
CA THR A 47 -3.14 -13.22 -7.71
C THR A 47 -4.29 -12.48 -7.02
N GLU A 48 -4.96 -13.14 -6.06
CA GLU A 48 -6.16 -12.60 -5.41
C GLU A 48 -6.12 -12.76 -3.89
N ILE A 49 -6.57 -11.71 -3.18
CA ILE A 49 -6.69 -11.69 -1.72
C ILE A 49 -8.15 -11.41 -1.38
N HIS A 50 -8.81 -12.36 -0.74
CA HIS A 50 -10.22 -12.26 -0.42
C HIS A 50 -10.49 -11.41 0.83
N SER A 51 -11.79 -11.21 1.10
CA SER A 51 -12.28 -10.34 2.16
C SER A 51 -11.65 -10.67 3.51
N GLN A 52 -11.22 -9.64 4.24
CA GLN A 52 -10.65 -9.77 5.60
C GLN A 52 -9.48 -10.76 5.76
N ALA A 53 -8.82 -11.18 4.68
CA ALA A 53 -7.80 -12.23 4.72
C ALA A 53 -6.70 -11.99 5.75
N PHE A 54 -6.21 -10.75 5.87
CA PHE A 54 -5.21 -10.31 6.84
C PHE A 54 -5.74 -9.24 7.80
N SER A 55 -7.07 -9.12 7.94
CA SER A 55 -7.63 -8.09 8.82
C SER A 55 -7.11 -8.24 10.26
N LYS A 56 -6.71 -7.12 10.88
CA LYS A 56 -6.14 -7.02 12.23
C LYS A 56 -4.80 -7.78 12.41
N CYS A 57 -4.04 -7.99 11.34
CA CYS A 57 -2.64 -8.42 11.45
C CYS A 57 -1.72 -7.24 11.82
N GLN A 58 -1.82 -6.75 13.06
CA GLN A 58 -1.20 -5.48 13.49
C GLN A 58 0.32 -5.45 13.34
N ASN A 59 1.01 -6.58 13.46
CA ASN A 59 2.47 -6.68 13.33
C ASN A 59 2.95 -7.05 11.92
N LEU A 60 2.04 -7.22 10.95
CA LEU A 60 2.42 -7.52 9.57
C LEU A 60 3.13 -6.30 8.98
N ARG A 61 4.42 -6.42 8.69
CA ARG A 61 5.24 -5.33 8.13
C ARG A 61 5.43 -5.43 6.63
N LYS A 62 5.52 -6.66 6.13
CA LYS A 62 5.89 -6.94 4.73
C LYS A 62 4.92 -7.90 4.08
N PHE A 63 4.37 -7.51 2.94
CA PHE A 63 3.61 -8.39 2.05
C PHE A 63 4.22 -8.34 0.65
N PHE A 64 4.69 -9.49 0.18
CA PHE A 64 5.28 -9.62 -1.14
C PHE A 64 4.46 -10.55 -2.03
N SER A 65 3.97 -10.00 -3.15
CA SER A 65 3.46 -10.76 -4.29
C SER A 65 3.83 -10.05 -5.59
N GLN A 66 4.32 -10.81 -6.57
CA GLN A 66 4.67 -10.28 -7.90
C GLN A 66 3.50 -10.26 -8.88
N LYS A 67 2.38 -10.89 -8.53
CA LYS A 67 1.25 -11.14 -9.44
C LYS A 67 -0.10 -10.73 -8.84
N CYS A 68 -0.10 -10.02 -7.71
CA CYS A 68 -1.36 -9.65 -7.08
C CYS A 68 -2.07 -8.59 -7.93
N GLU A 69 -3.30 -8.92 -8.33
CA GLU A 69 -4.14 -8.08 -9.20
C GLU A 69 -5.37 -7.59 -8.46
N LYS A 70 -5.88 -8.37 -7.49
CA LYS A 70 -7.13 -8.06 -6.79
C LYS A 70 -6.99 -8.19 -5.28
N ILE A 71 -7.43 -7.14 -4.58
CA ILE A 71 -7.54 -7.12 -3.13
C ILE A 71 -8.99 -6.80 -2.78
N SER A 72 -9.66 -7.72 -2.09
CA SER A 72 -11.06 -7.57 -1.69
C SER A 72 -11.25 -6.70 -0.44
N ASN A 73 -12.51 -6.55 -0.04
CA ASN A 73 -12.91 -5.68 1.06
C ASN A 73 -12.17 -5.99 2.36
N SER A 74 -11.66 -4.95 3.02
CA SER A 74 -10.99 -5.05 4.33
C SER A 74 -9.83 -6.06 4.41
N ALA A 75 -9.25 -6.46 3.27
CA ALA A 75 -8.24 -7.52 3.22
C ALA A 75 -7.04 -7.25 4.15
N PHE A 76 -6.56 -6.02 4.22
CA PHE A 76 -5.47 -5.57 5.10
C PHE A 76 -5.95 -4.57 6.17
N SER A 77 -7.25 -4.51 6.44
CA SER A 77 -7.79 -3.57 7.44
C SER A 77 -7.13 -3.77 8.81
N LYS A 78 -6.65 -2.70 9.43
CA LYS A 78 -5.94 -2.66 10.72
C LYS A 78 -4.58 -3.39 10.74
N CYS A 79 -3.92 -3.49 9.59
CA CYS A 79 -2.50 -3.86 9.50
C CYS A 79 -1.62 -2.64 9.79
N SER A 80 -1.61 -2.18 11.04
CA SER A 80 -1.01 -0.90 11.44
C SER A 80 0.49 -0.81 11.18
N SER A 81 1.22 -1.93 11.18
CA SER A 81 2.67 -1.95 10.90
C SER A 81 3.04 -2.18 9.44
N LEU A 82 2.07 -2.34 8.54
CA LEU A 82 2.34 -2.67 7.13
C LEU A 82 2.99 -1.49 6.44
N SER A 83 4.27 -1.63 6.07
CA SER A 83 5.06 -0.58 5.44
C SER A 83 5.61 -0.97 4.07
N GLU A 84 5.79 -2.27 3.82
CA GLU A 84 6.34 -2.79 2.57
C GLU A 84 5.28 -3.64 1.87
N ILE A 85 4.68 -3.09 0.82
CA ILE A 85 3.75 -3.78 -0.05
C ILE A 85 3.91 -3.30 -1.49
N ASP A 86 3.95 -4.25 -2.43
CA ASP A 86 3.94 -3.94 -3.87
C ASP A 86 2.50 -4.02 -4.38
N LEU A 87 1.98 -2.88 -4.84
CA LEU A 87 0.63 -2.74 -5.40
C LEU A 87 0.65 -2.32 -6.88
N THR A 88 1.81 -2.40 -7.54
CA THR A 88 1.99 -1.90 -8.91
C THR A 88 1.08 -2.60 -9.93
N LYS A 89 0.79 -3.90 -9.73
CA LYS A 89 -0.08 -4.71 -10.61
C LYS A 89 -1.54 -4.77 -10.20
N ILE A 90 -1.94 -4.04 -9.15
CA ILE A 90 -3.31 -4.06 -8.70
C ILE A 90 -4.22 -3.37 -9.72
N ILE A 91 -5.27 -4.07 -10.10
CA ILE A 91 -6.30 -3.61 -11.04
C ILE A 91 -7.59 -3.29 -10.25
N ALA A 92 -7.84 -3.99 -9.14
CA ALA A 92 -9.05 -3.79 -8.33
C ALA A 92 -8.75 -3.80 -6.82
N LEU A 93 -9.30 -2.80 -6.13
CA LEU A 93 -9.32 -2.68 -4.67
C LEU A 93 -10.76 -2.75 -4.16
N GLY A 94 -10.93 -3.39 -3.00
CA GLY A 94 -12.17 -3.42 -2.25
C GLY A 94 -12.30 -2.26 -1.27
N LEU A 95 -13.52 -2.09 -0.76
CA LEU A 95 -13.85 -1.13 0.30
C LEU A 95 -13.03 -1.42 1.56
N ASN A 96 -12.52 -0.38 2.22
CA ASN A 96 -11.72 -0.51 3.45
C ASN A 96 -10.46 -1.38 3.31
N ALA A 97 -9.97 -1.69 2.10
CA ALA A 97 -8.89 -2.66 1.90
C ALA A 97 -7.65 -2.38 2.77
N PHE A 98 -7.29 -1.11 2.98
CA PHE A 98 -6.18 -0.66 3.81
C PHE A 98 -6.61 0.23 4.98
N PHE A 99 -7.86 0.16 5.42
CA PHE A 99 -8.37 0.93 6.57
C PHE A 99 -7.43 0.81 7.78
N GLN A 100 -6.99 1.93 8.38
CA GLN A 100 -6.06 1.96 9.52
C GLN A 100 -4.69 1.29 9.29
N CYS A 101 -4.16 1.34 8.07
CA CYS A 101 -2.78 0.90 7.76
C CYS A 101 -1.78 2.04 7.97
N ASN A 102 -1.46 2.34 9.23
CA ASN A 102 -0.63 3.49 9.62
C ASN A 102 0.84 3.41 9.18
N GLY A 103 1.37 2.22 8.88
CA GLY A 103 2.75 2.03 8.43
C GLY A 103 2.98 2.38 6.96
N LEU A 104 1.92 2.55 6.16
CA LEU A 104 2.03 2.86 4.74
C LEU A 104 2.42 4.32 4.57
N VAL A 105 3.49 4.60 3.81
CA VAL A 105 3.99 5.97 3.58
C VAL A 105 3.83 6.41 2.14
N ASN A 106 4.28 5.57 1.21
CA ASN A 106 4.21 5.81 -0.23
C ASN A 106 3.76 4.55 -0.94
N ILE A 107 2.76 4.67 -1.81
CA ILE A 107 2.17 3.55 -2.52
C ILE A 107 2.17 3.86 -4.01
N CYS A 108 2.46 2.85 -4.83
CA CYS A 108 2.43 2.96 -6.29
C CYS A 108 1.40 2.00 -6.89
N PHE A 109 0.53 2.53 -7.74
CA PHE A 109 -0.44 1.81 -8.55
C PHE A 109 -0.19 2.12 -10.02
N ASN A 110 0.16 1.13 -10.83
CA ASN A 110 0.37 1.39 -12.27
C ASN A 110 -0.91 1.17 -13.07
N LEU A 111 -1.78 0.27 -12.63
CA LEU A 111 -2.94 -0.19 -13.39
C LEU A 111 -4.29 0.22 -12.77
N LEU A 112 -4.31 0.64 -11.51
CA LEU A 112 -5.54 0.97 -10.81
C LEU A 112 -6.16 2.24 -11.40
N GLU A 113 -7.46 2.18 -11.74
CA GLU A 113 -8.20 3.34 -12.25
C GLU A 113 -8.97 4.09 -11.15
N ASN A 114 -9.47 3.39 -10.13
CA ASN A 114 -10.37 3.96 -9.13
C ASN A 114 -9.95 3.57 -7.72
N VAL A 115 -9.85 4.55 -6.82
CA VAL A 115 -9.68 4.29 -5.38
C VAL A 115 -11.04 4.19 -4.72
N PRO A 116 -11.40 3.06 -4.09
CA PRO A 116 -12.71 2.84 -3.49
C PRO A 116 -12.90 3.60 -2.17
N GLU A 117 -14.15 3.67 -1.71
CA GLU A 117 -14.52 4.37 -0.47
C GLU A 117 -13.79 3.77 0.74
N TYR A 118 -13.35 4.65 1.64
CA TYR A 118 -12.62 4.32 2.88
C TYR A 118 -11.37 3.45 2.69
N CYS A 119 -10.85 3.29 1.46
CA CYS A 119 -9.75 2.36 1.18
C CYS A 119 -8.52 2.64 2.06
N PHE A 120 -8.19 3.92 2.24
CA PHE A 120 -7.07 4.42 3.04
C PHE A 120 -7.55 5.34 4.16
N PHE A 121 -8.72 5.05 4.73
CA PHE A 121 -9.23 5.80 5.88
C PHE A 121 -8.31 5.60 7.09
N ASP A 122 -8.02 6.69 7.79
CA ASP A 122 -7.20 6.73 9.00
C ASP A 122 -5.84 6.04 8.82
N CYS A 123 -5.22 6.23 7.64
CA CYS A 123 -3.87 5.81 7.33
C CYS A 123 -2.91 6.97 7.63
N MET A 124 -2.60 7.17 8.92
CA MET A 124 -1.91 8.37 9.40
C MET A 124 -0.49 8.57 8.83
N GLY A 125 0.19 7.48 8.44
CA GLY A 125 1.52 7.54 7.83
C GLY A 125 1.52 7.86 6.34
N LEU A 126 0.36 7.77 5.67
CA LEU A 126 0.28 7.84 4.21
C LEU A 126 0.48 9.28 3.73
N LYS A 127 1.56 9.49 3.00
CA LYS A 127 1.94 10.80 2.47
C LYS A 127 1.70 10.91 0.97
N GLN A 128 1.85 9.81 0.23
CA GLN A 128 1.77 9.85 -1.22
C GLN A 128 1.22 8.57 -1.84
N ILE A 129 0.43 8.75 -2.90
CA ILE A 129 0.02 7.71 -3.83
C ILE A 129 0.43 8.13 -5.23
N VAL A 130 1.11 7.23 -5.92
CA VAL A 130 1.47 7.38 -7.34
C VAL A 130 0.58 6.48 -8.15
N GLY A 131 -0.34 7.06 -8.92
CA GLY A 131 -1.32 6.32 -9.71
C GLY A 131 -1.51 6.96 -11.06
N GLN A 132 -0.67 6.63 -12.04
CA GLN A 132 -0.66 7.32 -13.35
C GLN A 132 -2.00 7.18 -14.09
N ASN A 133 -2.68 6.04 -13.93
CA ASN A 133 -3.96 5.72 -14.56
C ASN A 133 -5.17 6.00 -13.66
N LEU A 134 -4.99 6.63 -12.49
CA LEU A 134 -6.11 6.95 -11.60
C LEU A 134 -7.01 8.00 -12.25
N ARG A 135 -8.28 7.67 -12.41
CA ARG A 135 -9.34 8.52 -12.96
C ARG A 135 -10.30 9.04 -11.90
N SER A 136 -10.52 8.27 -10.83
CA SER A 136 -11.38 8.69 -9.74
C SER A 136 -10.89 8.24 -8.38
N VAL A 137 -11.25 9.02 -7.38
CA VAL A 137 -11.05 8.73 -5.95
C VAL A 137 -12.41 8.89 -5.30
N ALA A 138 -12.91 7.83 -4.68
CA ALA A 138 -14.19 7.85 -3.97
C ALA A 138 -14.17 8.83 -2.78
N GLU A 139 -15.35 9.22 -2.33
CA GLU A 139 -15.50 10.01 -1.11
C GLU A 139 -14.87 9.27 0.08
N HIS A 140 -14.33 10.02 1.03
CA HIS A 140 -13.76 9.48 2.27
C HIS A 140 -12.59 8.48 2.12
N ALA A 141 -12.06 8.28 0.91
CA ALA A 141 -10.95 7.35 0.66
C ALA A 141 -9.71 7.65 1.52
N PHE A 142 -9.47 8.93 1.85
CA PHE A 142 -8.34 9.39 2.67
C PHE A 142 -8.77 10.15 3.93
N GLN A 143 -10.04 10.00 4.36
CA GLN A 143 -10.51 10.67 5.56
C GLN A 143 -9.82 10.13 6.81
N GLY A 144 -9.54 11.00 7.78
CA GLY A 144 -8.85 10.66 9.02
C GLY A 144 -7.33 10.69 8.92
N ASN A 145 -6.77 10.89 7.73
CA ASN A 145 -5.32 11.06 7.58
C ASN A 145 -4.89 12.40 8.18
N VAL A 146 -3.72 12.40 8.85
CA VAL A 146 -3.17 13.58 9.52
C VAL A 146 -2.81 14.69 8.53
N HIS A 147 -2.37 14.29 7.33
CA HIS A 147 -1.99 15.19 6.27
C HIS A 147 -2.81 14.89 5.01
N SER A 148 -2.99 15.92 4.17
CA SER A 148 -3.56 15.73 2.84
C SER A 148 -2.62 14.85 2.01
N VAL A 149 -3.13 13.76 1.47
CA VAL A 149 -2.32 12.78 0.71
C VAL A 149 -1.94 13.39 -0.64
N ASN A 150 -0.67 13.32 -1.05
CA ASN A 150 -0.28 13.72 -2.40
C ASN A 150 -0.63 12.60 -3.39
N VAL A 151 -1.56 12.85 -4.31
CA VAL A 151 -1.94 11.92 -5.37
C VAL A 151 -1.31 12.37 -6.68
N VAL A 152 -0.43 11.54 -7.24
CA VAL A 152 0.23 11.79 -8.51
C VAL A 152 -0.48 10.97 -9.60
N SER A 153 -1.30 11.63 -10.41
CA SER A 153 -1.98 11.03 -11.57
C SER A 153 -1.79 11.88 -12.83
N ASN A 154 -1.85 11.24 -14.00
CA ASN A 154 -1.84 11.91 -15.30
C ASN A 154 -3.22 12.49 -15.65
N HIS A 155 -4.29 12.03 -14.99
CA HIS A 155 -5.64 12.52 -15.20
C HIS A 155 -6.02 13.55 -14.14
N GLN A 156 -6.83 14.53 -14.52
CA GLN A 156 -7.37 15.49 -13.56
C GLN A 156 -8.40 14.80 -12.67
N LEU A 157 -8.11 14.76 -11.37
CA LEU A 157 -8.97 14.15 -10.37
C LEU A 157 -9.94 15.18 -9.77
N PRO A 158 -11.11 14.75 -9.25
CA PRO A 158 -12.07 15.67 -8.63
C PRO A 158 -11.47 16.39 -7.42
N ILE A 159 -11.68 17.70 -7.29
CA ILE A 159 -11.11 18.48 -6.19
C ILE A 159 -11.69 17.99 -4.85
N ASN A 160 -10.82 17.60 -3.92
CA ASN A 160 -11.20 17.14 -2.58
C ASN A 160 -10.22 17.72 -1.55
N LYS A 161 -10.68 17.97 -0.32
CA LYS A 161 -9.83 18.44 0.79
C LYS A 161 -8.88 17.34 1.31
N GLN A 162 -9.23 16.08 1.09
CA GLN A 162 -8.49 14.93 1.66
C GLN A 162 -7.18 14.61 0.93
N TYR A 163 -7.02 15.09 -0.31
CA TYR A 163 -5.79 14.90 -1.09
C TYR A 163 -5.46 16.12 -1.93
N THR A 164 -4.19 16.22 -2.32
CA THR A 164 -3.71 17.22 -3.28
C THR A 164 -3.17 16.52 -4.50
N GLN A 165 -3.38 17.07 -5.69
CA GLN A 165 -2.76 16.57 -6.91
C GLN A 165 -1.52 17.42 -7.21
N SER A 166 -0.33 16.85 -7.02
CA SER A 166 0.93 17.55 -7.24
C SER A 166 2.01 16.64 -7.85
N LYS A 167 3.23 17.16 -8.01
CA LYS A 167 4.35 16.39 -8.57
C LYS A 167 4.78 15.29 -7.61
N LEU A 168 5.46 14.28 -8.17
CA LEU A 168 6.10 13.23 -7.41
C LEU A 168 7.06 13.81 -6.38
N ILE A 169 6.83 13.52 -5.10
CA ILE A 169 7.78 13.83 -4.04
C ILE A 169 8.72 12.64 -3.89
N ARG A 170 10.02 12.91 -3.81
CA ARG A 170 11.01 11.89 -3.47
C ARG A 170 11.31 12.03 -1.99
N PHE A 171 10.94 11.04 -1.18
CA PHE A 171 11.10 11.11 0.28
C PHE A 171 12.57 11.20 0.75
N GLN A 172 13.52 10.80 -0.09
CA GLN A 172 14.94 11.06 0.13
C GLN A 172 15.30 12.56 0.09
N GLU A 173 14.47 13.40 -0.54
CA GLU A 173 14.67 14.85 -0.68
C GLU A 173 14.02 15.66 0.47
N ILE A 174 13.25 15.03 1.37
CA ILE A 174 12.50 15.73 2.43
C ILE A 174 13.32 15.92 3.73
N LEU A 175 14.43 15.18 3.90
CA LEU A 175 15.22 15.20 5.14
C LEU A 175 16.40 16.19 5.15
N ILE A 176 16.61 16.94 4.07
CA ILE A 176 17.78 17.82 3.95
C ILE A 176 17.31 19.12 3.28
N ASP A 177 17.17 20.18 4.09
CA ASP A 177 16.59 21.47 3.69
C ASP A 177 17.29 22.12 2.49
N GLU A 178 18.55 21.78 2.16
CA GLU A 178 19.19 22.21 0.93
C GLU A 178 20.22 21.18 0.46
N PHE A 179 20.01 20.54 -0.69
CA PHE A 179 21.09 19.82 -1.39
C PHE A 179 22.04 20.82 -2.05
N THR A 180 22.89 21.46 -1.25
CA THR A 180 23.91 22.41 -1.69
C THR A 180 24.78 21.78 -2.79
N GLU A 181 25.13 20.50 -2.65
CA GLU A 181 25.90 19.76 -3.65
C GLU A 181 25.15 19.56 -4.98
N ARG A 182 23.86 19.17 -4.94
CA ARG A 182 23.04 19.03 -6.16
C ARG A 182 22.85 20.37 -6.86
N ASN A 183 22.59 21.42 -6.10
CA ASN A 183 22.45 22.78 -6.64
C ASN A 183 23.77 23.29 -7.24
N ASN A 184 24.90 23.00 -6.58
CA ASN A 184 26.23 23.31 -7.10
C ASN A 184 26.57 22.50 -8.36
N LEU A 185 26.19 21.22 -8.42
CA LEU A 185 26.37 20.37 -9.60
C LEU A 185 25.53 20.88 -10.77
N LEU A 186 24.26 21.23 -10.54
CA LEU A 186 23.38 21.80 -11.57
C LEU A 186 23.91 23.16 -12.08
N LYS A 187 24.46 24.01 -11.19
CA LYS A 187 25.12 25.25 -11.61
C LYS A 187 26.35 24.98 -12.47
N LYS A 188 27.19 23.99 -12.11
CA LYS A 188 28.36 23.57 -12.89
C LYS A 188 27.98 23.00 -14.25
N LEU A 189 26.94 22.16 -14.32
CA LEU A 189 26.46 21.58 -15.57
C LEU A 189 25.90 22.65 -16.53
N LYS A 190 25.17 23.64 -16.00
CA LYS A 190 24.69 24.78 -16.80
C LYS A 190 25.82 25.67 -17.31
N THR A 191 26.89 25.83 -16.54
CA THR A 191 28.06 26.62 -16.97
C THR A 191 28.94 25.88 -17.97
N SER A 192 28.97 24.53 -17.94
CA SER A 192 29.67 23.73 -18.94
C SER A 192 28.94 23.60 -20.29
N GLN A 193 27.63 23.84 -20.34
CA GLN A 193 26.84 23.80 -21.58
C GLN A 193 26.86 25.13 -22.36
N CYS A 194 27.35 26.22 -21.75
CA CYS A 194 27.52 27.53 -22.38
C CYS A 194 28.96 27.79 -22.85
N ARG A 195 29.79 26.76 -22.99
CA ARG A 195 31.13 26.83 -23.60
C ARG A 195 31.18 26.03 -24.90
#